data_AF-A0A4Q6AYD4-F1
#
_entry.id   AF-A0A4Q6AYD4-F1
#
_cell.length_a   1.000
_cell.length_b   1.000
_cell.length_c   1.000
_cell.angle_alpha   90.00
_cell.angle_beta   90.00
_cell.angle_gamma   90.00
#
_symmetry.space_group_name_H-M   'P 1'
#
loop_
_entity.id
_entity.type
_entity.pdbx_description
1 polymer ?
#
loop_
_entity_poly.entity_id
_entity_poly.type
_entity_poly.pdbx_seq_one_letter_code
_entity_poly.pdbx_strand_id
1 'polypeptide(L)'
;FYAICGLGAAILHLAVLHQDFSQTEKAFNLYQQDPTLDQFLRLVRERLHLNPAWLEGFSNGWESDPGNPRFANQSIQLIHEYIYGYSDKGVHVRGLFDQPTVGASGAVFGILFAFGYLFPNTLLYIYFLVPLKAKYVVAAYALFELYAGVQNSAGDNVAHFAHLGGMLVAFIVLKVWNKKNRRNFF
;
A
#
# COMPACT_ATOMS: atom_id res chain seq x y z
N PHE A 1 -19.74 0.52 -14.78
CA PHE A 1 -18.29 0.49 -15.02
C PHE A 1 -17.52 1.02 -13.82
N TYR A 2 -17.68 2.30 -13.44
CA TYR A 2 -17.00 2.94 -12.31
C TYR A 2 -17.06 2.14 -11.00
N ALA A 3 -18.27 1.79 -10.53
CA ALA A 3 -18.44 1.02 -9.29
C ALA A 3 -17.74 -0.35 -9.33
N ILE A 4 -17.75 -1.03 -10.49
CA ILE A 4 -17.07 -2.33 -10.66
C ILE A 4 -15.56 -2.15 -10.52
N CYS A 5 -14.99 -1.11 -11.15
CA CYS A 5 -13.57 -0.80 -11.04
C CYS A 5 -13.20 -0.42 -9.60
N GLY A 6 -14.03 0.36 -8.91
CA GLY A 6 -13.82 0.74 -7.51
C GLY A 6 -13.84 -0.46 -6.55
N LEU A 7 -14.85 -1.33 -6.66
CA LEU A 7 -14.94 -2.54 -5.83
C LEU A 7 -13.78 -3.50 -6.11
N GLY A 8 -13.46 -3.71 -7.39
CA GLY A 8 -12.33 -4.58 -7.76
C GLY A 8 -10.97 -4.01 -7.31
N ALA A 9 -10.78 -2.70 -7.41
CA ALA A 9 -9.61 -2.00 -6.86
C ALA A 9 -9.48 -2.22 -5.35
N ALA A 10 -10.59 -2.03 -4.61
CA ALA A 10 -10.61 -2.23 -3.17
C ALA A 10 -10.27 -3.67 -2.78
N ILE A 11 -10.86 -4.67 -3.44
CA ILE A 11 -10.56 -6.09 -3.18
C ILE A 11 -9.08 -6.40 -3.43
N LEU A 12 -8.53 -5.96 -4.56
CA LEU A 12 -7.13 -6.21 -4.89
C LEU A 12 -6.17 -5.52 -3.92
N HIS A 13 -6.47 -4.29 -3.52
CA HIS A 13 -5.67 -3.58 -2.53
C HIS A 13 -5.75 -4.22 -1.14
N LEU A 14 -6.94 -4.64 -0.71
CA LEU A 14 -7.12 -5.37 0.55
C LEU A 14 -6.37 -6.71 0.55
N ALA A 15 -6.26 -7.38 -0.60
CA ALA A 15 -5.45 -8.59 -0.71
C ALA A 15 -3.94 -8.31 -0.53
N VAL A 16 -3.44 -7.19 -1.06
CA VAL A 16 -2.06 -6.74 -0.83
C VAL A 16 -1.84 -6.42 0.65
N LEU A 17 -2.71 -5.61 1.26
CA LEU A 17 -2.63 -5.29 2.69
C LEU A 17 -2.69 -6.54 3.56
N HIS A 18 -3.56 -7.49 3.23
CA HIS A 18 -3.65 -8.75 3.97
C HIS A 18 -2.33 -9.53 3.91
N GLN A 19 -1.69 -9.59 2.74
CA GLN A 19 -0.39 -10.24 2.61
C GLN A 19 0.67 -9.53 3.44
N ASP A 20 0.75 -8.21 3.39
CA ASP A 20 1.72 -7.42 4.15
C ASP A 20 1.51 -7.56 5.65
N PHE A 21 0.26 -7.44 6.11
CA PHE A 21 -0.12 -7.58 7.53
C PHE A 21 0.20 -8.99 8.04
N SER A 22 -0.10 -10.03 7.26
CA SER A 22 0.21 -11.42 7.64
C SER A 22 1.71 -11.67 7.80
N GLN A 23 2.54 -11.01 6.99
CA GLN A 23 4.00 -11.12 7.09
C GLN A 23 4.53 -10.36 8.31
N THR A 24 4.00 -9.15 8.56
CA THR A 24 4.35 -8.35 9.74
C THR A 24 3.97 -9.08 11.04
N GLU A 25 2.77 -9.66 11.10
CA GLU A 25 2.32 -10.43 12.26
C GLU A 25 3.19 -11.69 12.48
N LYS A 26 3.52 -12.43 11.43
CA LYS A 26 4.45 -13.58 11.54
C LYS A 26 5.82 -13.17 12.06
N ALA A 27 6.37 -12.06 11.55
CA ALA A 27 7.66 -11.56 12.01
C ALA A 27 7.60 -11.12 13.47
N PHE A 28 6.52 -10.47 13.90
CA PHE A 28 6.31 -10.08 15.28
C PHE A 28 6.10 -11.29 16.21
N ASN A 29 5.40 -12.33 15.77
CA ASN A 29 5.23 -13.57 16.53
C ASN A 29 6.55 -14.32 16.74
N LEU A 30 7.43 -14.34 15.73
CA LEU A 30 8.77 -14.90 15.87
C LEU A 30 9.62 -14.09 16.84
N TYR A 31 9.57 -12.76 16.73
CA TYR A 31 10.28 -11.85 17.64
C TYR A 31 9.86 -12.03 19.11
N GLN A 32 8.56 -12.21 19.37
CA GLN A 32 8.06 -12.42 20.74
C GLN A 32 8.58 -13.70 21.40
N GLN A 33 9.01 -14.70 20.63
CA GLN A 33 9.52 -15.96 21.17
C GLN A 33 10.95 -15.85 21.69
N ASP A 34 11.78 -14.99 21.10
CA ASP A 34 13.19 -14.80 21.46
C ASP A 34 13.64 -13.34 21.20
N PRO A 35 13.15 -12.38 22.00
CA PRO A 35 13.33 -10.96 21.71
C PRO A 35 14.79 -10.53 21.91
N THR A 36 15.43 -10.14 20.82
CA THR A 36 16.78 -9.57 20.81
C THR A 36 16.80 -8.21 20.14
N LEU A 37 17.79 -7.37 20.48
CA LEU A 37 17.94 -6.05 19.89
C LEU A 37 18.09 -6.12 18.35
N ASP A 38 18.84 -7.09 17.82
CA ASP A 38 19.03 -7.24 16.38
C ASP A 38 17.70 -7.55 15.67
N GLN A 39 16.92 -8.49 16.20
CA GLN A 39 15.60 -8.82 15.66
C GLN A 39 14.64 -7.63 15.76
N PHE A 40 14.68 -6.89 16.87
CA PHE A 40 13.90 -5.67 17.05
C PHE A 40 14.24 -4.62 15.97
N LEU A 41 15.51 -4.28 15.81
CA LEU A 41 15.97 -3.30 14.82
C LEU A 41 15.64 -3.72 13.40
N ARG A 42 15.74 -5.02 13.11
CA ARG A 42 15.35 -5.59 11.81
C ARG A 42 13.86 -5.42 11.56
N LEU A 43 13.00 -5.79 12.51
CA LEU A 43 11.55 -5.64 12.37
C LEU A 43 11.16 -4.17 12.15
N VAL A 44 11.76 -3.27 12.94
CA VAL A 44 11.52 -1.83 12.85
C VAL A 44 11.91 -1.26 11.49
N ARG A 45 13.09 -1.60 10.97
CA ARG A 45 13.58 -1.08 9.69
C ARG A 45 12.91 -1.70 8.47
N GLU A 46 12.71 -3.02 8.49
CA GLU A 46 12.24 -3.78 7.32
C GLU A 46 10.71 -3.79 7.19
N ARG A 47 9.94 -3.72 8.29
CA ARG A 47 8.48 -3.91 8.26
C ARG A 47 7.68 -2.72 8.76
N LEU A 48 8.16 -2.06 9.80
CA LEU A 48 7.41 -0.95 10.40
C LEU A 48 7.80 0.40 9.80
N HIS A 49 8.94 0.46 9.10
CA HIS A 49 9.51 1.66 8.50
C HIS A 49 9.52 2.87 9.47
N LEU A 50 9.64 2.61 10.77
CA LEU A 50 9.71 3.66 11.76
C LEU A 50 11.10 4.29 11.66
N ASN A 51 11.15 5.62 11.65
CA ASN A 51 12.39 6.36 11.89
C ASN A 51 12.22 7.29 13.11
N PRO A 52 12.07 6.74 14.33
CA PRO A 52 11.91 7.59 15.48
C PRO A 52 13.26 8.10 15.97
N ALA A 53 13.33 9.40 16.26
CA ALA A 53 14.45 9.99 16.99
C ALA A 53 14.72 9.30 18.35
N TRP A 54 13.73 8.61 18.93
CA TRP A 54 13.90 7.85 20.19
C TRP A 54 14.58 6.48 20.00
N LEU A 55 14.60 5.93 18.77
CA LEU A 55 15.08 4.58 18.52
C LEU A 55 16.56 4.42 18.86
N GLU A 56 17.37 5.44 18.55
CA GLU A 56 18.80 5.45 18.84
C GLU A 56 19.07 5.42 20.36
N GLY A 57 18.37 6.25 21.13
CA GLY A 57 18.49 6.24 22.60
C GLY A 57 18.06 4.91 23.21
N PHE A 58 16.98 4.33 22.69
CA PHE A 58 16.48 3.03 23.12
C PHE A 58 17.45 1.89 22.78
N SER A 59 17.98 1.86 21.55
CA SER A 59 18.95 0.83 21.13
C SER A 59 20.23 0.92 21.94
N ASN A 60 20.78 2.13 22.12
CA ASN A 60 22.01 2.32 22.91
C ASN A 60 21.84 1.86 24.36
N GLY A 61 20.66 2.10 24.96
CA GLY A 61 20.33 1.61 26.29
C GLY A 61 20.33 0.08 26.35
N TRP A 62 19.69 -0.58 25.37
CA TRP A 62 19.64 -2.04 25.32
C TRP A 62 21.01 -2.66 25.02
N GLU A 63 21.83 -2.05 24.15
CA GLU A 63 23.21 -2.49 23.89
C GLU A 63 24.07 -2.46 25.16
N SER A 64 23.87 -1.45 26.02
CA SER A 64 24.63 -1.30 27.26
C SER A 64 24.27 -2.32 28.34
N ASP A 65 23.06 -2.88 28.30
CA ASP A 65 22.56 -3.88 29.27
C ASP A 65 21.65 -4.93 28.58
N PRO A 66 22.23 -5.84 27.77
CA PRO A 66 21.45 -6.79 26.94
C PRO A 66 20.63 -7.79 27.75
N GLY A 67 21.05 -8.07 28.99
CA GLY A 67 20.39 -9.04 29.88
C GLY A 67 19.16 -8.49 30.59
N ASN A 68 18.86 -7.19 30.45
CA ASN A 68 17.75 -6.56 31.13
C ASN A 68 16.42 -6.84 30.42
N PRO A 69 15.50 -7.60 31.03
CA PRO A 69 14.24 -7.97 30.39
C PRO A 69 13.33 -6.77 30.14
N ARG A 70 13.59 -5.61 30.75
CA ARG A 70 12.83 -4.39 30.53
C ARG A 70 12.82 -3.97 29.07
N PHE A 71 13.96 -3.99 28.38
CA PHE A 71 14.03 -3.55 26.98
C PHE A 71 13.26 -4.48 26.05
N ALA A 72 13.38 -5.80 26.25
CA ALA A 72 12.59 -6.80 25.53
C ALA A 72 11.08 -6.61 25.76
N ASN A 73 10.64 -6.45 27.01
CA ASN A 73 9.23 -6.25 27.32
C ASN A 73 8.68 -4.93 26.76
N GLN A 74 9.45 -3.84 26.87
CA GLN A 74 9.06 -2.53 26.34
C GLN A 74 8.98 -2.53 24.82
N SER A 75 9.94 -3.13 24.13
CA SER A 75 9.92 -3.23 22.66
C SER A 75 8.76 -4.08 22.15
N ILE A 76 8.44 -5.20 22.81
CA ILE A 76 7.25 -6.00 22.49
C ILE A 76 5.98 -5.15 22.62
N GLN A 77 5.83 -4.41 23.72
CA GLN A 77 4.68 -3.52 23.93
C GLN A 77 4.61 -2.43 22.85
N LEU A 78 5.71 -1.74 22.56
CA LEU A 78 5.76 -0.69 21.55
C LEU A 78 5.34 -1.20 20.17
N ILE A 79 5.82 -2.38 19.77
CA ILE A 79 5.45 -2.99 18.50
C ILE A 79 3.98 -3.43 18.51
N HIS A 80 3.51 -4.02 19.62
CA HIS A 80 2.12 -4.43 19.76
C HIS A 80 1.17 -3.23 19.59
N GLU A 81 1.42 -2.14 20.32
CA GLU A 81 0.62 -0.91 20.23
C GLU A 81 0.69 -0.29 18.84
N TYR A 82 1.84 -0.35 18.17
CA TYR A 82 1.98 0.16 16.80
C TYR A 82 1.18 -0.68 15.79
N ILE A 83 1.19 -2.01 15.90
CA ILE A 83 0.51 -2.90 14.96
C ILE A 83 -1.00 -2.91 15.19
N TYR A 84 -1.42 -3.13 16.45
CA TYR A 84 -2.81 -3.38 16.83
C TYR A 84 -3.54 -2.18 17.41
N GLY A 85 -2.83 -1.08 17.68
CA GLY A 85 -3.38 0.07 18.37
C GLY A 85 -3.48 -0.17 19.87
N TYR A 86 -3.98 0.85 20.58
CA TYR A 86 -4.23 0.79 22.01
C TYR A 86 -5.38 1.70 22.41
N SER A 87 -6.00 1.43 23.56
CA SER A 87 -7.07 2.29 24.08
C SER A 87 -6.56 3.11 25.27
N ASP A 88 -6.68 4.43 25.19
CA ASP A 88 -6.40 5.35 26.30
C ASP A 88 -7.66 6.17 26.63
N LYS A 89 -8.08 6.13 27.91
CA LYS A 89 -9.25 6.86 28.43
C LYS A 89 -10.53 6.71 27.57
N GLY A 90 -10.75 5.51 27.04
CA GLY A 90 -11.92 5.20 26.20
C GLY A 90 -11.79 5.62 24.73
N VAL A 91 -10.63 6.12 24.29
CA VAL A 91 -10.33 6.43 22.90
C VAL A 91 -9.40 5.36 22.33
N HIS A 92 -9.81 4.69 21.25
CA HIS A 92 -8.95 3.77 20.51
C HIS A 92 -8.00 4.55 19.60
N VAL A 93 -6.70 4.44 19.87
CA VAL A 93 -5.62 4.90 19.01
C VAL A 93 -5.34 3.79 18.01
N ARG A 94 -5.50 4.11 16.73
CA ARG A 94 -5.37 3.15 15.62
C ARG A 94 -3.94 2.66 15.49
N GLY A 95 -3.78 1.34 15.40
CA GLY A 95 -2.56 0.73 14.90
C GLY A 95 -2.53 0.66 13.38
N LEU A 96 -1.45 0.11 12.85
CA LEU A 96 -1.27 -0.16 11.43
C LEU A 96 -2.45 -0.93 10.82
N PHE A 97 -2.99 -1.92 11.53
CA PHE A 97 -4.07 -2.78 11.02
C PHE A 97 -5.45 -2.13 11.07
N ASP A 98 -5.62 -1.08 11.86
CA ASP A 98 -6.89 -0.34 12.00
C ASP A 98 -7.00 0.81 11.02
N GLN A 99 -5.98 1.05 10.19
CA GLN A 99 -5.94 2.19 9.30
C GLN A 99 -6.93 1.98 8.13
N PRO A 100 -8.03 2.76 8.07
CA PRO A 100 -9.03 2.56 7.03
C PRO A 100 -8.46 3.02 5.69
N THR A 101 -8.53 2.13 4.68
CA THR A 101 -8.26 2.55 3.30
C THR A 101 -9.56 2.97 2.64
N VAL A 102 -9.69 4.27 2.36
CA VAL A 102 -10.83 4.84 1.63
C VAL A 102 -10.34 5.38 0.29
N GLY A 103 -10.99 5.02 -0.82
CA GLY A 103 -10.47 5.44 -2.12
C GLY A 103 -11.48 5.33 -3.26
N ALA A 104 -12.04 6.47 -3.68
CA ALA A 104 -12.68 6.61 -4.98
C ALA A 104 -11.67 6.56 -6.14
N SER A 105 -10.39 6.81 -5.86
CA SER A 105 -9.32 6.94 -6.86
C SER A 105 -9.12 5.67 -7.69
N GLY A 106 -9.25 4.46 -7.11
CA GLY A 106 -9.18 3.21 -7.87
C GLY A 106 -10.21 3.15 -9.02
N ALA A 107 -11.43 3.64 -8.78
CA ALA A 107 -12.45 3.72 -9.82
C ALA A 107 -12.11 4.76 -10.89
N VAL A 108 -11.52 5.90 -10.50
CA VAL A 108 -11.01 6.93 -11.42
C VAL A 108 -9.88 6.39 -12.29
N PHE A 109 -8.94 5.63 -11.71
CA PHE A 109 -7.86 4.97 -12.45
C PHE A 109 -8.40 3.92 -13.43
N GLY A 110 -9.51 3.24 -13.09
CA GLY A 110 -10.23 2.41 -14.03
C GLY A 110 -10.79 3.19 -15.24
N ILE A 111 -11.37 4.39 -15.02
CA ILE A 111 -11.79 5.28 -16.11
C ILE A 111 -10.59 5.74 -16.94
N LEU A 112 -9.50 6.15 -16.29
CA LEU A 112 -8.29 6.61 -16.96
C LEU A 112 -7.71 5.52 -17.88
N PHE A 113 -7.65 4.28 -17.38
CA PHE A 113 -7.26 3.13 -18.19
C PHE A 113 -8.20 2.95 -19.39
N ALA A 114 -9.52 2.97 -19.16
CA ALA A 114 -10.49 2.82 -20.22
C ALA A 114 -10.34 3.89 -21.32
N PHE A 115 -10.09 5.14 -20.94
CA PHE A 115 -9.82 6.21 -21.88
C PHE A 115 -8.56 5.96 -22.71
N GLY A 116 -7.44 5.63 -22.07
CA GLY A 116 -6.18 5.32 -22.77
C GLY A 116 -6.28 4.08 -23.67
N TYR A 117 -7.13 3.12 -23.31
CA TYR A 117 -7.35 1.90 -24.07
C TYR A 117 -8.30 2.09 -25.26
N LEU A 118 -9.43 2.77 -25.06
CA LEU A 118 -10.47 2.97 -26.09
C LEU A 118 -10.14 4.13 -27.05
N PHE A 119 -9.44 5.15 -26.57
CA PHE A 119 -9.07 6.34 -27.35
C PHE A 119 -7.54 6.54 -27.37
N PRO A 120 -6.75 5.53 -27.79
CA PRO A 120 -5.31 5.49 -27.56
C PRO A 120 -4.53 6.57 -28.32
N ASN A 121 -5.10 7.14 -29.37
CA ASN A 121 -4.45 8.17 -30.20
C ASN A 121 -4.95 9.59 -29.89
N THR A 122 -5.86 9.78 -28.92
CA THR A 122 -6.25 11.12 -28.47
C THR A 122 -5.03 11.85 -27.91
N LEU A 123 -4.84 13.10 -28.34
CA LEU A 123 -3.75 13.93 -27.86
C LEU A 123 -4.14 14.56 -26.52
N LEU A 124 -3.29 14.34 -25.52
CA LEU A 124 -3.30 15.02 -24.23
C LEU A 124 -2.15 16.03 -24.22
N TYR A 125 -2.44 17.27 -23.84
CA TYR A 125 -1.43 18.33 -23.77
C TYR A 125 -0.90 18.45 -22.35
N ILE A 126 0.30 17.94 -22.11
CA ILE A 126 0.95 18.04 -20.80
C ILE A 126 1.44 19.48 -20.61
N TYR A 127 1.03 20.10 -19.50
CA TYR A 127 1.24 21.54 -19.23
C TYR A 127 0.83 22.44 -20.40
N PHE A 128 -0.19 22.06 -21.16
CA PHE A 128 -0.68 22.78 -22.36
C PHE A 128 0.32 22.87 -23.53
N LEU A 129 1.52 22.26 -23.43
CA LEU A 129 2.61 22.44 -24.39
C LEU A 129 2.92 21.16 -25.18
N VAL A 130 3.06 20.02 -24.49
CA VAL A 130 3.58 18.80 -25.12
C VAL A 130 2.42 17.86 -25.49
N PRO A 131 2.10 17.66 -26.77
CA PRO A 131 1.07 16.73 -27.19
C PRO A 131 1.57 15.29 -27.08
N LEU A 132 0.97 14.49 -26.20
CA LEU A 132 1.24 13.07 -26.05
C LEU A 132 -0.02 12.26 -26.30
N LYS A 133 0.12 11.11 -26.98
CA LYS A 133 -1.02 10.20 -27.16
C LYS A 133 -1.42 9.59 -25.82
N ALA A 134 -2.72 9.49 -25.57
CA ALA A 134 -3.30 8.97 -24.33
C ALA A 134 -2.70 7.62 -23.90
N LYS A 135 -2.45 6.70 -24.84
CA LYS A 135 -1.83 5.39 -24.53
C LYS A 135 -0.47 5.51 -23.83
N TYR A 136 0.35 6.50 -24.19
CA TYR A 136 1.67 6.67 -23.60
C TYR A 136 1.58 7.30 -22.22
N VAL A 137 0.69 8.28 -22.05
CA VAL A 137 0.45 8.91 -20.74
C VAL A 137 -0.09 7.90 -19.74
N VAL A 138 -1.09 7.11 -20.12
CA VAL A 138 -1.71 6.11 -19.25
C VAL A 138 -0.73 4.96 -18.95
N ALA A 139 0.05 4.49 -19.94
CA ALA A 139 1.06 3.46 -19.72
C ALA A 139 2.20 3.94 -18.80
N ALA A 140 2.71 5.16 -19.02
CA ALA A 140 3.73 5.75 -18.17
C ALA A 140 3.23 5.90 -16.72
N TYR A 141 1.97 6.33 -16.54
CA TYR A 141 1.42 6.48 -15.21
C TYR A 141 1.20 5.12 -14.52
N ALA A 142 0.72 4.10 -15.25
CA ALA A 142 0.63 2.74 -14.71
C ALA A 142 2.00 2.17 -14.28
N LEU A 143 3.06 2.44 -15.05
CA LEU A 143 4.42 2.04 -14.68
C LEU A 143 4.93 2.80 -13.46
N PHE A 144 4.62 4.09 -13.35
CA PHE A 144 4.96 4.89 -12.17
C PHE A 144 4.26 4.37 -10.92
N GLU A 145 2.95 4.09 -11.00
CA GLU A 145 2.18 3.51 -9.90
C GLU A 145 2.75 2.15 -9.46
N LEU A 146 3.16 1.30 -10.40
CA LEU A 146 3.81 0.02 -10.09
C LEU A 146 5.16 0.23 -9.41
N TYR A 147 5.98 1.15 -9.92
CA TYR A 147 7.27 1.47 -9.33
C TYR A 147 7.12 2.02 -7.91
N ALA A 148 6.21 2.98 -7.71
CA ALA A 148 5.97 3.60 -6.41
C ALA A 148 5.40 2.59 -5.40
N GLY A 149 4.42 1.77 -5.82
CA GLY A 149 3.89 0.70 -4.98
C GLY A 149 4.94 -0.35 -4.57
N VAL A 150 5.90 -0.68 -5.44
CA VAL A 150 6.99 -1.61 -5.12
C VAL A 150 8.06 -0.96 -4.23
N GLN A 151 8.38 0.32 -4.45
CA GLN A 151 9.30 1.07 -3.60
C GLN A 151 8.77 1.23 -2.18
N ASN A 152 7.44 1.37 -2.01
CA ASN A 152 6.73 1.47 -0.74
C ASN A 152 7.47 2.39 0.27
N SER A 153 7.75 3.62 -0.17
CA SER A 153 8.63 4.53 0.56
C SER A 153 7.98 5.07 1.83
N ALA A 154 8.77 5.20 2.90
CA ALA A 154 8.32 5.81 4.14
C ALA A 154 7.81 7.25 3.90
N GLY A 155 6.54 7.51 4.24
CA GLY A 155 5.87 8.80 4.03
C GLY A 155 4.99 8.87 2.78
N ASP A 156 5.00 7.84 1.94
CA ASP A 156 4.00 7.68 0.89
C ASP A 156 2.65 7.26 1.51
N ASN A 157 1.60 8.02 1.20
CA ASN A 157 0.25 7.79 1.72
C ASN A 157 -0.72 7.40 0.59
N VAL A 158 -0.19 7.01 -0.57
CA VAL A 158 -0.99 6.65 -1.75
C VAL A 158 -1.14 5.13 -1.84
N ALA A 159 -2.39 4.66 -1.96
CA ALA A 159 -2.69 3.25 -2.19
C ALA A 159 -2.44 2.85 -3.66
N HIS A 160 -1.18 2.83 -4.10
CA HIS A 160 -0.78 2.57 -5.48
C HIS A 160 -1.35 1.26 -6.05
N PHE A 161 -1.40 0.20 -5.24
CA PHE A 161 -2.00 -1.07 -5.66
C PHE A 161 -3.52 -0.99 -5.85
N ALA A 162 -4.22 -0.05 -5.20
CA ALA A 162 -5.63 0.22 -5.49
C ALA A 162 -5.80 0.87 -6.87
N HIS A 163 -4.92 1.80 -7.25
CA HIS A 163 -4.92 2.40 -8.58
C HIS A 163 -4.68 1.35 -9.68
N LEU A 164 -3.63 0.54 -9.52
CA LEU A 164 -3.32 -0.56 -10.44
C LEU A 164 -4.45 -1.60 -10.50
N GLY A 165 -5.05 -1.92 -9.35
CA GLY A 165 -6.21 -2.80 -9.28
C GLY A 165 -7.40 -2.27 -10.07
N GLY A 166 -7.66 -0.96 -9.99
CA GLY A 166 -8.70 -0.30 -10.79
C GLY A 166 -8.45 -0.37 -12.29
N MET A 167 -7.20 -0.13 -12.71
CA MET A 167 -6.77 -0.26 -14.11
C MET A 167 -6.91 -1.71 -14.62
N LEU A 168 -6.50 -2.70 -13.82
CA LEU A 168 -6.61 -4.12 -14.16
C LEU A 168 -8.07 -4.56 -14.31
N VAL A 169 -8.93 -4.16 -13.38
CA VAL A 169 -10.37 -4.50 -13.43
C VAL A 169 -11.02 -3.84 -14.64
N ALA A 170 -10.69 -2.58 -14.94
CA ALA A 170 -11.11 -1.90 -16.16
C ALA A 170 -10.74 -2.69 -17.42
N PHE A 171 -9.48 -3.14 -17.52
CA PHE A 171 -9.03 -3.98 -18.63
C PHE A 171 -9.86 -5.27 -18.77
N ILE A 172 -10.06 -6.00 -17.68
CA ILE A 172 -10.84 -7.25 -17.68
C ILE A 172 -12.27 -6.99 -18.14
N VAL A 173 -12.94 -5.98 -17.58
CA VAL A 173 -14.33 -5.62 -17.92
C VAL A 173 -14.45 -5.24 -19.40
N LEU A 174 -13.56 -4.38 -19.90
CA LEU A 174 -13.56 -3.97 -21.31
C LEU A 174 -13.31 -5.16 -22.24
N LYS A 175 -12.39 -6.06 -21.90
CA LYS A 175 -12.09 -7.26 -22.69
C LYS A 175 -13.29 -8.23 -22.74
N VAL A 176 -13.98 -8.41 -21.61
CA VAL A 176 -15.18 -9.26 -21.53
C VAL A 176 -16.33 -8.65 -22.32
N TRP A 177 -16.59 -7.34 -22.20
CA TRP A 177 -17.63 -6.67 -22.97
C TRP A 177 -17.34 -6.64 -24.46
N ASN A 178 -16.10 -6.38 -24.87
CA ASN A 178 -15.72 -6.41 -26.28
C ASN A 178 -15.91 -7.81 -26.91
N LYS A 179 -15.60 -8.88 -26.17
CA LYS A 179 -15.87 -10.26 -26.64
C LYS A 179 -17.36 -10.56 -26.81
N LYS A 180 -18.23 -10.00 -25.97
CA LYS A 180 -19.69 -10.21 -26.04
C LYS A 180 -20.38 -9.31 -27.07
N ASN A 181 -19.73 -8.22 -27.51
CA ASN A 181 -20.31 -7.22 -28.39
C ASN A 181 -19.80 -7.30 -29.85
N ARG A 182 -19.42 -8.49 -30.34
CA ARG A 182 -19.01 -8.76 -31.73
C ARG A 182 -20.11 -8.55 -32.79
N ARG A 183 -21.18 -7.81 -32.48
CA ARG A 183 -22.23 -7.47 -33.42
C ARG A 183 -22.20 -6.04 -33.91
N ASN A 184 -21.51 -5.12 -33.24
CA ASN A 184 -21.26 -3.74 -33.71
C ASN A 184 -20.23 -3.08 -32.79
N PHE A 185 -18.95 -3.06 -33.16
CA PHE A 185 -18.05 -2.00 -32.73
C PHE A 185 -16.90 -1.91 -33.74
N PHE A 186 -17.07 -0.94 -34.64
CA PHE A 186 -16.43 -0.71 -35.95
C PHE A 186 -16.91 -1.64 -37.06
#